data_AF-A0A2Z2N1W0-F1
#
_entry.id   AF-A0A2Z2N1W0-F1
#
_cell.length_a   1.000
_cell.length_b   1.000
_cell.length_c   1.000
_cell.angle_alpha   90.00
_cell.angle_beta   90.00
_cell.angle_gamma   90.00
#
_symmetry.space_group_name_H-M   'P 1'
#
loop_
_entity.id
_entity.type
_entity.pdbx_description
1 polymer ?
#
loop_
_entity_poly.entity_id
_entity_poly.type
_entity_poly.pdbx_seq_one_letter_code
_entity_poly.pdbx_strand_id
1 'polypeptide(L)'
;MKVFIYNADGLTIPVEVELGLPFKFVCTEEECGREVVIEGVVRLASEEEFTQTIEDTIAENSDFKKIREITAKMLIFEGKVNGKEVKLPVESFDDFAKRFLDEVLVLR
;
A
#
# COMPACT_ATOMS: atom_id res chain seq x y z
N MET A 1 3.13 -8.19 10.53
CA MET A 1 2.57 -6.84 10.74
C MET A 1 1.49 -6.57 9.71
N LYS A 2 0.46 -5.78 10.06
CA LYS A 2 -0.63 -5.43 9.15
C LYS A 2 -0.32 -4.14 8.40
N VAL A 3 -0.50 -4.16 7.09
CA VAL A 3 -0.24 -3.04 6.18
C VAL A 3 -1.33 -2.90 5.15
N PHE A 4 -1.47 -1.70 4.58
CA PHE A 4 -2.24 -1.45 3.37
C PHE A 4 -1.29 -1.36 2.18
N ILE A 5 -1.54 -2.15 1.13
CA ILE A 5 -0.91 -1.96 -0.18
C ILE A 5 -1.88 -1.14 -1.03
N TYR A 6 -1.44 0.03 -1.48
CA TYR A 6 -2.27 0.90 -2.30
C TYR A 6 -2.19 0.54 -3.78
N ASN A 7 -3.29 0.77 -4.49
CA ASN A 7 -3.43 0.57 -5.93
C ASN A 7 -3.11 -0.87 -6.40
N ALA A 8 -3.24 -1.87 -5.51
CA ALA A 8 -3.18 -3.28 -5.88
C ALA A 8 -4.41 -3.61 -6.73
N ASP A 9 -4.19 -3.74 -8.04
CA ASP A 9 -5.25 -3.81 -9.06
C ASP A 9 -6.22 -2.60 -9.01
N GLY A 10 -5.82 -1.46 -8.47
CA GLY A 10 -6.72 -0.31 -8.25
C GLY A 10 -7.47 -0.32 -6.91
N LEU A 11 -7.16 -1.24 -6.00
CA LEU A 11 -7.73 -1.30 -4.66
C LEU A 11 -6.68 -0.99 -3.59
N THR A 12 -7.16 -0.58 -2.41
CA THR A 12 -6.35 -0.61 -1.18
C THR A 12 -6.58 -1.95 -0.50
N ILE A 13 -5.56 -2.80 -0.44
CA ILE A 13 -5.70 -4.16 0.08
C ILE A 13 -4.97 -4.28 1.43
N PRO A 14 -5.67 -4.65 2.51
CA PRO A 14 -5.03 -4.96 3.78
C PRO A 14 -4.38 -6.36 3.73
N VAL A 15 -3.12 -6.46 4.13
CA VAL A 15 -2.39 -7.74 4.19
C VAL A 15 -1.57 -7.85 5.48
N GLU A 16 -1.28 -9.09 5.88
CA GLU A 16 -0.34 -9.38 6.95
C GLU A 16 0.98 -9.90 6.38
N VAL A 17 2.08 -9.25 6.72
CA VAL A 17 3.40 -9.49 6.13
C VAL A 17 4.51 -9.46 7.18
N GLU A 18 5.64 -10.09 6.86
CA GLU A 18 6.91 -9.88 7.56
C GLU A 18 7.84 -9.10 6.64
N LEU A 19 8.46 -8.03 7.16
CA LEU A 19 9.29 -7.14 6.33
C LEU A 19 10.51 -7.87 5.79
N GLY A 20 10.76 -7.73 4.49
CA GLY A 20 11.88 -8.36 3.80
C GLY A 20 11.67 -9.83 3.46
N LEU A 21 10.57 -10.46 3.88
CA LEU A 21 10.24 -11.85 3.52
C LEU A 21 9.21 -11.92 2.41
N PRO A 22 9.32 -12.90 1.51
CA PRO A 22 8.32 -13.14 0.48
C PRO A 22 7.02 -13.65 1.09
N PHE A 23 5.90 -13.18 0.56
CA PHE A 23 4.58 -13.66 0.92
C PHE A 23 3.70 -13.82 -0.31
N LYS A 24 2.62 -14.60 -0.14
CA LYS A 24 1.53 -14.70 -1.10
C LYS A 24 0.22 -14.44 -0.37
N PHE A 25 -0.61 -13.61 -0.96
CA PHE A 25 -1.94 -13.28 -0.47
C PHE A 25 -2.95 -13.39 -1.61
N VAL A 26 -4.16 -13.84 -1.30
CA VAL A 26 -5.26 -13.93 -2.25
C VAL A 26 -6.46 -13.26 -1.60
N CYS A 27 -6.98 -12.20 -2.23
CA CYS A 27 -8.30 -11.67 -1.94
C CYS A 27 -9.30 -12.29 -2.90
N THR A 28 -10.34 -12.90 -2.37
CA THR A 28 -11.38 -13.53 -3.18
C THR A 28 -12.35 -12.49 -3.78
N GLU A 29 -13.10 -12.89 -4.80
CA GLU A 29 -14.15 -12.04 -5.37
C GLU A 29 -15.21 -11.63 -4.34
N GLU A 30 -15.50 -12.49 -3.36
CA GLU A 30 -16.44 -12.18 -2.27
C GLU A 30 -15.93 -11.06 -1.35
N GLU A 31 -14.62 -11.03 -1.08
CA GLU A 31 -13.99 -10.07 -0.18
C GLU A 31 -13.68 -8.73 -0.87
N CYS A 32 -13.21 -8.77 -2.11
CA CYS A 32 -12.71 -7.60 -2.84
C CYS A 32 -13.58 -7.15 -4.03
N GLY A 33 -14.68 -7.87 -4.32
CA GLY A 33 -15.48 -7.66 -5.54
C GLY A 33 -14.81 -8.17 -6.82
N ARG A 34 -13.59 -8.71 -6.72
CA ARG A 34 -12.79 -9.38 -7.76
C ARG A 34 -11.65 -10.16 -7.12
N GLU A 35 -11.14 -11.17 -7.82
CA GLU A 35 -9.97 -11.92 -7.36
C GLU A 35 -8.68 -11.09 -7.54
N VAL A 36 -7.91 -10.96 -6.45
CA VAL A 36 -6.61 -10.29 -6.44
C VAL A 36 -5.56 -11.19 -5.80
N VAL A 37 -4.57 -11.61 -6.58
CA VAL A 37 -3.42 -12.39 -6.13
C VAL A 37 -2.21 -11.48 -6.01
N ILE A 38 -1.63 -11.40 -4.82
CA ILE A 38 -0.45 -10.60 -4.51
C ILE A 38 0.70 -11.53 -4.13
N GLU A 39 1.84 -11.41 -4.80
CA GLU A 39 3.05 -12.20 -4.54
C GLU A 39 4.27 -11.28 -4.54
N GLY A 40 5.01 -11.20 -3.43
CA GLY A 40 6.17 -10.31 -3.37
C GLY A 40 6.69 -10.07 -1.98
N VAL A 41 7.36 -8.94 -1.79
CA VAL A 41 8.00 -8.55 -0.53
C VAL A 41 7.59 -7.12 -0.19
N VAL A 42 7.31 -6.87 1.09
CA VAL A 42 7.24 -5.50 1.63
C VAL A 42 8.57 -5.17 2.28
N ARG A 43 9.18 -4.04 1.91
CA ARG A 43 10.47 -3.60 2.45
C ARG A 43 10.51 -2.10 2.71
N LEU A 44 11.51 -1.67 3.48
CA LEU A 44 11.86 -0.26 3.59
C LEU A 44 12.45 0.24 2.27
N ALA A 45 12.14 1.48 1.95
CA ALA A 45 12.65 2.24 0.81
C ALA A 45 13.37 3.50 1.30
N SER A 46 14.19 4.08 0.42
CA SER A 46 14.65 5.46 0.62
C SER A 46 13.49 6.44 0.44
N GLU A 47 13.66 7.67 0.92
CA GLU A 47 12.68 8.75 0.74
C GLU A 47 12.42 9.04 -0.74
N GLU A 48 13.48 9.09 -1.54
CA GLU A 48 13.40 9.29 -2.98
C GLU A 48 12.61 8.17 -3.66
N GLU A 49 12.92 6.91 -3.36
CA GLU A 49 12.23 5.76 -3.94
C GLU A 49 10.75 5.73 -3.54
N PHE A 50 10.46 5.99 -2.27
CA PHE A 50 9.09 6.02 -1.76
C PHE A 50 8.28 7.15 -2.41
N THR A 51 8.87 8.35 -2.51
CA THR A 51 8.24 9.51 -3.16
C THR A 51 7.94 9.21 -4.62
N GLN A 52 8.90 8.64 -5.36
CA GLN A 52 8.68 8.25 -6.75
C GLN A 52 7.55 7.21 -6.87
N THR A 53 7.53 6.22 -5.98
CA THR A 53 6.50 5.17 -5.97
C THR A 53 5.10 5.73 -5.74
N ILE A 54 4.95 6.73 -4.85
CA ILE A 54 3.70 7.46 -4.64
C ILE A 54 3.28 8.20 -5.91
N GLU A 55 4.19 8.96 -6.51
CA GLU A 55 3.89 9.77 -7.68
C GLU A 55 3.52 8.91 -8.90
N ASP A 56 4.22 7.80 -9.13
CA ASP A 56 3.90 6.83 -10.17
C ASP A 56 2.49 6.23 -9.94
N THR A 57 2.18 5.86 -8.69
CA THR A 57 0.87 5.32 -8.32
C THR A 57 -0.25 6.33 -8.59
N ILE A 58 -0.03 7.61 -8.28
CA ILE A 58 -1.01 8.67 -8.50
C ILE A 58 -1.16 9.02 -9.98
N ALA A 59 -0.07 8.94 -10.74
CA ALA A 59 -0.09 9.13 -12.19
C ALA A 59 -0.89 8.02 -12.88
N GLU A 60 -0.79 6.77 -12.39
CA GLU A 60 -1.60 5.66 -12.86
C GLU A 60 -3.06 5.76 -12.40
N ASN A 61 -3.31 6.19 -11.16
CA ASN A 61 -4.64 6.32 -10.61
C ASN A 61 -4.76 7.52 -9.65
N SER A 62 -5.45 8.56 -10.10
CA SER A 62 -5.60 9.82 -9.36
C SER A 62 -6.43 9.72 -8.08
N ASP A 63 -7.19 8.64 -7.87
CA ASP A 63 -8.00 8.45 -6.67
C ASP A 63 -7.11 8.28 -5.42
N PHE A 64 -5.86 7.90 -5.61
CA PHE A 64 -4.89 7.69 -4.55
C PHE A 64 -4.16 8.96 -4.11
N LYS A 65 -4.51 10.17 -4.58
CA LYS A 65 -3.80 11.42 -4.22
C LYS A 65 -3.59 11.65 -2.72
N LYS A 66 -4.50 11.16 -1.86
CA LYS A 66 -4.39 11.27 -0.40
C LYS A 66 -3.15 10.57 0.17
N ILE A 67 -2.57 9.60 -0.55
CA ILE A 67 -1.38 8.89 -0.07
C ILE A 67 -0.10 9.77 -0.07
N ARG A 68 -0.13 10.96 -0.69
CA ARG A 68 0.97 11.93 -0.61
C ARG A 68 1.27 12.40 0.82
N GLU A 69 0.30 12.27 1.71
CA GLU A 69 0.41 12.67 3.11
C GLU A 69 1.13 11.61 3.97
N ILE A 70 1.40 10.42 3.40
CA ILE A 70 2.17 9.38 4.07
C ILE A 70 3.62 9.84 4.18
N THR A 71 4.06 10.11 5.40
CA THR A 71 5.44 10.51 5.72
C THR A 71 6.15 9.52 6.64
N ALA A 72 5.41 8.57 7.21
CA ALA A 72 5.91 7.62 8.19
C ALA A 72 6.25 6.28 7.54
N LYS A 73 7.37 5.67 7.99
CA LYS A 73 7.88 4.35 7.60
C LYS A 73 7.69 4.10 6.11
N MET A 74 8.60 4.67 5.32
CA MET A 74 8.70 4.59 3.85
C MET A 74 8.77 3.12 3.37
N LEU A 75 7.62 2.47 3.30
CA LEU A 75 7.48 1.06 2.95
C LEU A 75 6.96 0.96 1.52
N ILE A 76 7.52 0.02 0.78
CA ILE A 76 7.04 -0.32 -0.55
C ILE A 76 6.84 -1.82 -0.68
N PHE A 77 5.91 -2.18 -1.55
CA PHE A 77 5.74 -3.53 -2.06
C PHE A 77 6.45 -3.63 -3.40
N GLU A 78 7.23 -4.70 -3.59
CA GLU A 78 7.78 -5.10 -4.88
C GLU A 78 7.37 -6.55 -5.17
N GLY A 79 6.78 -6.78 -6.33
CA GLY A 79 6.34 -8.11 -6.70
C GLY A 79 5.32 -8.09 -7.82
N LYS A 80 4.35 -8.98 -7.74
CA LYS A 80 3.30 -9.18 -8.73
C LYS A 80 1.92 -9.02 -8.12
N VAL A 81 1.05 -8.33 -8.85
CA VAL A 81 -0.40 -8.30 -8.60
C VAL A 81 -1.08 -8.86 -9.83
N ASN A 82 -1.85 -9.95 -9.67
CA ASN A 82 -2.45 -10.70 -10.78
C ASN A 82 -1.47 -11.03 -11.91
N GLY A 83 -0.22 -11.36 -11.54
CA GLY A 83 0.86 -11.69 -12.47
C GLY A 83 1.59 -10.50 -13.10
N LYS A 84 1.08 -9.27 -12.97
CA LYS A 84 1.74 -8.04 -13.44
C LYS A 84 2.77 -7.56 -12.42
N GLU A 85 4.00 -7.30 -12.87
CA GLU A 85 5.03 -6.72 -12.02
C GLU A 85 4.70 -5.27 -11.66
N VAL A 86 4.78 -4.95 -10.37
CA VAL A 86 4.45 -3.63 -9.83
C VAL A 86 5.36 -3.27 -8.67
N LYS A 87 5.49 -1.97 -8.44
CA LYS A 87 6.03 -1.37 -7.23
C LYS A 87 4.97 -0.45 -6.66
N LEU A 88 4.55 -0.69 -5.43
CA LEU A 88 3.39 -0.01 -4.84
C LEU A 88 3.72 0.56 -3.45
N PRO A 89 3.15 1.72 -3.08
CA PRO A 89 3.36 2.30 -1.77
C PRO A 89 2.58 1.51 -0.73
N VAL A 90 3.16 1.43 0.47
CA VAL A 90 2.62 0.67 1.59
C VAL A 90 2.56 1.55 2.83
N GLU A 91 1.43 1.54 3.54
CA GLU A 91 1.29 2.21 4.84
C GLU A 91 1.01 1.15 5.91
N SER A 92 1.66 1.27 7.07
CA SER A 92 1.32 0.40 8.19
C SER A 92 -0.02 0.80 8.80
N PHE A 93 -0.75 -0.16 9.38
CA PHE A 93 -2.02 0.16 10.05
C PHE A 93 -1.85 1.19 11.16
N ASP A 94 -0.71 1.16 11.87
CA ASP A 94 -0.41 2.12 12.94
C ASP A 94 -0.23 3.53 12.39
N ASP A 95 0.44 3.68 11.25
CA ASP A 95 0.69 4.97 10.63
C ASP A 95 -0.59 5.53 10.01
N PHE A 96 -1.39 4.67 9.34
CA PHE A 96 -2.72 5.02 8.87
C PHE A 96 -3.61 5.50 10.02
N ALA A 97 -3.63 4.78 11.15
CA ALA A 97 -4.45 5.14 12.31
C ALA A 97 -4.02 6.48 12.91
N LYS A 98 -2.72 6.75 13.02
CA LYS A 98 -2.21 8.06 13.48
C LYS A 98 -2.66 9.18 12.56
N ARG A 99 -2.43 9.04 11.26
CA ARG A 99 -2.81 10.03 10.26
C ARG A 99 -4.33 10.26 10.27
N PHE A 100 -5.12 9.20 10.32
CA PHE A 100 -6.57 9.30 10.43
C PHE A 100 -7.01 10.06 11.69
N LEU A 101 -6.39 9.79 12.85
CA LEU A 101 -6.68 10.50 14.09
C LEU A 101 -6.28 11.98 14.01
N ASP A 102 -5.13 12.30 13.40
CA ASP A 102 -4.69 13.67 13.21
C ASP A 102 -5.63 14.44 12.27
N GLU A 103 -6.12 13.82 11.20
CA GLU A 103 -7.09 14.45 10.29
C GLU A 103 -8.49 14.62 10.92
N VAL A 104 -8.95 13.66 11.73
CA VAL A 104 -10.32 13.64 12.27
C VAL A 104 -10.45 14.38 13.60
N LEU A 105 -9.44 14.36 14.47
CA LEU A 105 -9.49 15.03 15.78
C LEU A 105 -9.11 16.51 15.73
N VAL A 106 -8.47 16.98 14.64
CA VAL A 106 -8.17 18.41 14.44
C VAL A 106 -9.40 19.20 13.94
N LEU A 107 -10.50 18.52 13.58
CA LEU A 107 -11.83 19.12 13.42
C LEU A 107 -12.62 19.07 14.74
N ARG A 108 -12.14 19.80 15.76
CA ARG A 108 -12.93 20.23 16.93
C ARG A 108 -12.59 21.64 17.35
#